data_AF-A0A1Q5QV93-F1
#
_entry.id   AF-A0A1Q5QV93-F1
#
_cell.length_a   1.000
_cell.length_b   1.000
_cell.length_c   1.000
_cell.angle_alpha   90.00
_cell.angle_beta   90.00
_cell.angle_gamma   90.00
#
_symmetry.space_group_name_H-M   'P 1'
#
loop_
_entity.id
_entity.type
_entity.pdbx_description
1 polymer ?
#
loop_
_entity_poly.entity_id
_entity_poly.type
_entity_poly.pdbx_seq_one_letter_code
_entity_poly.pdbx_strand_id
1 'polypeptide(L)' 'MLLMILMLTFMIEWVASIAWQLWLADTKGKIWARTGYVTRESNETVFDICVATYWVFLGWGIVMLYVLVIMALKGGISD' A
#
# COMPACT_ATOMS: atom_id res chain seq x y z
N MET A 1 20.70 -10.24 7.60
CA MET A 1 19.44 -11.00 7.38
C MET A 1 18.23 -10.48 8.17
N LEU A 2 18.27 -10.35 9.51
CA LEU A 2 17.09 -9.97 10.31
C LEU A 2 16.42 -8.66 9.88
N LEU A 3 17.21 -7.59 9.67
CA LEU A 3 16.70 -6.29 9.20
C LEU A 3 15.93 -6.39 7.87
N MET A 4 16.39 -7.24 6.96
CA MET A 4 15.77 -7.43 5.64
C MET A 4 14.43 -8.13 5.74
N ILE A 5 14.32 -9.12 6.64
CA ILE A 5 13.04 -9.79 6.94
C ILE A 5 12.05 -8.77 7.53
N LEU A 6 12.49 -7.94 8.48
CA LEU A 6 11.64 -6.91 9.08
C LEU A 6 11.13 -5.90 8.03
N MET A 7 12.01 -5.46 7.12
CA MET A 7 11.62 -4.55 6.04
C MET A 7 10.63 -5.19 5.06
N LEU A 8 10.82 -6.48 4.72
CA LEU A 8 9.89 -7.22 3.86
C LEU A 8 8.51 -7.36 4.51
N THR A 9 8.44 -7.79 5.77
CA THR A 9 7.17 -7.92 6.49
C THR A 9 6.44 -6.59 6.59
N PHE A 10 7.16 -5.53 6.96
CA PHE A 10 6.58 -4.18 7.01
C PHE A 10 6.01 -3.73 5.66
N MET A 11 6.75 -3.95 4.57
CA MET A 11 6.29 -3.56 3.24
C MET A 11 5.08 -4.37 2.78
N ILE A 12 5.02 -5.67 3.11
CA ILE A 12 3.86 -6.51 2.80
C ILE A 12 2.63 -6.02 3.55
N GLU A 13 2.74 -5.77 4.86
CA GLU A 13 1.64 -5.26 5.67
C GLU A 13 1.17 -3.89 5.20
N TRP A 14 2.10 -3.01 4.84
CA TRP A 14 1.80 -1.70 4.30
C TRP A 14 1.03 -1.80 2.97
N VAL A 15 1.52 -2.60 2.01
CA VAL A 15 0.85 -2.84 0.73
C VAL A 15 -0.54 -3.44 0.92
N ALA A 16 -0.69 -4.41 1.82
CA ALA A 16 -1.97 -5.03 2.13
C ALA A 16 -2.97 -4.02 2.70
N SER A 17 -2.51 -3.12 3.59
CA SER A 17 -3.33 -2.04 4.15
C SER A 17 -3.83 -1.07 3.06
N ILE A 18 -2.97 -0.70 2.12
CA ILE A 18 -3.34 0.15 0.97
C ILE A 18 -4.35 -0.55 0.07
N ALA A 19 -4.11 -1.82 -0.28
CA ALA A 19 -5.03 -2.62 -1.08
C ALA A 19 -6.40 -2.77 -0.40
N TRP A 20 -6.42 -2.91 0.93
CA TRP A 20 -7.66 -2.95 1.71
C TRP A 20 -8.45 -1.63 1.63
N GLN A 21 -7.78 -0.47 1.69
CA GLN A 21 -8.45 0.83 1.53
C GLN A 21 -9.08 0.99 0.14
N LEU A 22 -8.39 0.54 -0.91
CA LEU A 22 -8.91 0.54 -2.27
C LEU A 22 -10.10 -0.43 -2.42
N TRP A 23 -10.02 -1.61 -1.81
CA TRP A 23 -11.14 -2.55 -1.78
C TRP A 23 -12.37 -1.99 -1.05
N LEU A 24 -12.18 -1.29 0.08
CA LEU A 24 -13.27 -0.60 0.77
C LEU A 24 -13.89 0.51 -0.08
N ALA A 25 -13.08 1.24 -0.85
CA ALA A 25 -13.55 2.27 -1.76
C ALA A 25 -14.43 1.68 -2.86
N ASP A 26 -14.03 0.54 -3.41
CA ASP A 26 -14.77 -0.17 -4.48
C ASP A 26 -16.06 -0.83 -3.96
N THR A 27 -15.97 -1.58 -2.86
CA THR A 27 -17.10 -2.39 -2.36
C THR A 27 -18.08 -1.65 -1.46
N LYS A 28 -17.60 -0.64 -0.72
CA LYS A 28 -18.40 0.09 0.28
C LYS A 28 -18.51 1.58 0.00
N GLY A 29 -17.93 2.07 -1.09
CA GLY A 29 -17.97 3.49 -1.46
C GLY A 29 -17.34 4.41 -0.42
N LYS A 30 -16.41 3.91 0.40
CA LYS A 30 -15.75 4.68 1.46
C LYS A 30 -14.25 4.46 1.49
N ILE A 31 -13.49 5.52 1.79
CA ILE A 31 -12.04 5.45 1.88
C ILE A 31 -11.53 6.24 3.08
N TRP A 32 -10.46 5.77 3.73
CA TRP A 32 -9.88 6.47 4.87
C TRP A 32 -9.09 7.70 4.41
N ALA A 33 -9.50 8.87 4.89
CA ALA A 33 -8.72 10.11 4.85
C ALA A 33 -8.08 10.37 6.23
N ARG A 34 -7.15 11.32 6.29
CA ARG A 34 -6.37 11.66 7.52
C ARG A 34 -7.24 11.84 8.78
N THR A 35 -8.47 12.32 8.61
CA THR A 35 -9.38 12.68 9.70
C THR A 35 -10.55 11.70 9.88
N GLY A 36 -10.68 10.68 9.04
CA GLY A 36 -11.80 9.73 9.08
C GLY A 36 -12.17 9.14 7.72
N TYR A 37 -13.20 8.32 7.68
CA TYR A 37 -13.73 7.79 6.41
C TYR A 37 -14.50 8.88 5.66
N VAL A 38 -14.23 9.00 4.36
CA VAL A 38 -15.00 9.82 3.41
C VAL A 38 -15.73 8.91 2.44
N THR A 39 -16.96 9.28 2.09
CA THR A 39 -17.77 8.63 1.05
C THR A 39 -17.93 9.55 -0.15
N ARG A 40 -18.20 9.00 -1.34
CA ARG A 40 -18.47 9.81 -2.54
C ARG A 40 -19.59 10.84 -2.32
N GLU A 41 -20.66 10.44 -1.64
CA GLU A 41 -21.79 11.32 -1.34
C GLU A 41 -21.42 12.48 -0.41
N SER A 42 -20.49 12.26 0.52
CA SER A 42 -20.07 13.30 1.47
C SER A 42 -19.13 14.33 0.85
N ASN A 43 -18.18 13.89 0.01
CA ASN A 43 -17.20 14.73 -0.66
C ASN A 43 -16.53 13.97 -1.80
N GLU A 44 -17.10 14.08 -3.01
CA GLU A 44 -16.64 13.39 -4.22
C GLU A 44 -15.19 13.71 -4.57
N THR A 45 -14.81 14.99 -4.56
CA THR A 45 -13.46 15.45 -4.89
C THR A 45 -12.41 14.83 -3.96
N VAL A 46 -12.65 14.84 -2.64
CA VAL A 46 -11.70 14.26 -1.68
C VAL A 46 -11.65 12.74 -1.80
N PHE A 47 -12.79 12.09 -2.03
CA PHE A 47 -12.84 10.65 -2.24
C PHE A 47 -11.97 10.23 -3.42
N ASP A 48 -12.12 10.87 -4.58
CA ASP A 48 -11.39 10.51 -5.80
C ASP A 48 -9.89 10.80 -5.67
N ILE A 49 -9.50 11.92 -5.03
CA ILE A 49 -8.10 12.23 -4.73
C ILE A 49 -7.50 11.16 -3.82
N CYS A 50 -8.22 10.73 -2.79
CA CYS A 50 -7.77 9.65 -1.92
C CYS A 50 -7.58 8.36 -2.72
N VAL A 51 -8.57 7.92 -3.50
CA VAL A 51 -8.48 6.69 -4.31
C VAL A 51 -7.27 6.74 -5.23
N ALA A 52 -7.06 7.84 -5.96
CA ALA A 52 -5.91 8.01 -6.84
C ALA A 52 -4.58 7.94 -6.05
N THR A 53 -4.52 8.58 -4.88
CA THR A 53 -3.33 8.56 -4.02
C THR A 53 -3.01 7.15 -3.51
N TYR A 54 -4.02 6.39 -3.06
CA TYR A 54 -3.82 4.99 -2.63
C TYR A 54 -3.36 4.10 -3.79
N TRP A 55 -3.83 4.31 -5.02
CA TRP A 55 -3.31 3.59 -6.20
C TRP A 55 -1.84 3.89 -6.48
N VAL A 56 -1.42 5.16 -6.38
CA VAL A 56 -0.01 5.55 -6.54
C VAL A 56 0.85 4.88 -5.47
N PHE A 57 0.40 4.90 -4.21
CA PHE A 57 1.10 4.23 -3.11
C PHE A 57 1.16 2.71 -3.30
N LEU A 58 0.08 2.08 -3.77
CA LEU A 58 0.07 0.65 -4.06
C LEU A 58 1.11 0.30 -5.13
N GLY A 59 1.14 1.04 -6.23
CA GLY A 59 2.12 0.85 -7.31
C GLY A 59 3.56 1.01 -6.80
N TRP A 60 3.83 2.06 -6.03
CA TRP A 60 5.15 2.27 -5.42
C TRP A 60 5.54 1.14 -4.47
N GLY A 61 4.62 0.69 -3.62
CA GLY A 61 4.85 -0.41 -2.68
C GLY A 61 5.19 -1.72 -3.37
N ILE A 62 4.48 -2.05 -4.45
CA ILE A 62 4.75 -3.25 -5.26
C ILE A 62 6.16 -3.19 -5.89
N VAL A 63 6.55 -2.03 -6.42
CA VAL A 63 7.90 -1.84 -6.98
C VAL A 63 8.97 -2.01 -5.90
N MET A 64 8.77 -1.41 -4.72
CA MET A 64 9.71 -1.54 -3.60
C MET A 64 9.80 -2.99 -3.09
N LEU A 65 8.68 -3.71 -3.01
CA LEU A 65 8.67 -5.13 -2.67
C LEU A 65 9.49 -5.95 -3.66
N TYR A 66 9.33 -5.69 -4.97
CA TYR A 66 10.09 -6.37 -6.01
C TYR A 66 11.60 -6.14 -5.84
N VAL A 67 12.02 -4.90 -5.57
CA VAL A 67 13.43 -4.58 -5.32
C VAL A 67 13.95 -5.30 -4.07
N LEU A 68 13.20 -5.27 -2.96
CA LEU A 68 13.61 -5.92 -1.70
C LEU A 68 13.75 -7.43 -1.86
N VAL A 69 12.85 -8.08 -2.61
CA VAL A 69 12.94 -9.51 -2.91
C VAL A 69 14.21 -9.81 -3.71
N ILE A 70 14.52 -9.04 -4.75
CA ILE A 70 15.76 -9.22 -5.53
C ILE A 70 17.00 -9.04 -4.65
N MET A 71 17.02 -8.00 -3.80
CA MET A 71 18.13 -7.76 -2.89
C MET A 71 18.29 -8.91 -1.89
N ALA A 72 17.18 -9.48 -1.40
CA ALA A 72 17.20 -10.64 -0.53
C ALA A 72 17.78 -11.88 -1.21
N LEU A 73 17.37 -12.14 -2.46
CA LEU A 73 17.88 -13.26 -3.25
C LEU A 73 19.39 -13.09 -3.57
N LYS A 74 19.82 -11.90 -3.98
CA LYS A 74 21.24 -11.64 -4.30
C LYS A 74 22.12 -11.64 -3.06
N GLY A 75 21.68 -11.01 -1.98
CA GLY A 75 22.42 -10.95 -0.72
C GLY A 75 22.54 -12.32 -0.03
N GLY A 76 21.59 -13.23 -0.27
CA GLY A 76 21.65 -14.61 0.22
C GLY A 76 22.47 -15.57 -0.66
N ILE A 77 22.93 -15.15 -1.85
CA ILE A 77 23.84 -15.92 -2.71
C ILE A 77 25.31 -15.55 -2.42
N SER A 78 25.55 -14.36 -1.85
CA SER A 78 26.89 -13.86 -1.53
C SER A 78 27.39 -14.19 -0.12
N ASP A 79 26.50 -14.67 0.76
CA ASP A 79 26.84 -15.25 2.07
C ASP A 79 26.78 -16.79 1.99
#